data_AF-A0A6B3P1T2-F1
#
_entry.id   AF-A0A6B3P1T2-F1
#
_cell.length_a   1.000
_cell.length_b   1.000
_cell.length_c   1.000
_cell.angle_alpha   90.00
_cell.angle_beta   90.00
_cell.angle_gamma   90.00
#
_symmetry.space_group_name_H-M   'P 1'
#
loop_
_entity.id
_entity.type
_entity.pdbx_description
1 polymer ?
#
loop_
_entity_poly.entity_id
_entity_poly.type
_entity_poly.pdbx_seq_one_letter_code
_entity_poly.pdbx_strand_id
1 'polypeptide(L)'
;IPTHWETVRLKYLFKEINERTKTGEETLLSLRMELGLVPHDDVSDKAISNESLVDYKIVRPGQMVMNRMRAAIGIFGVSSRLGLVSPDYAIFDIKERANPSFFLRLFKLPLLGTQFRLGSKGLGTGSSGFMRLYTQDFGDIKVAVPPLGEQLEILQFIDSTSERIDNACTLFEQQITRLKEYKATLINSAVTGKIKVPGVVEPDSGECLPPLAG
;
A
#
# COMPACT_ATOMS: atom_id res chain seq x y z
N ILE A 1 27.11 -4.77 -5.76
CA ILE A 1 26.64 -3.37 -5.79
C ILE A 1 27.53 -2.59 -6.75
N PRO A 2 27.00 -1.62 -7.52
CA PRO A 2 27.82 -0.76 -8.38
C PRO A 2 28.94 -0.08 -7.58
N THR A 3 30.11 0.12 -8.18
CA THR A 3 31.31 0.59 -7.49
C THR A 3 31.18 2.03 -6.97
N HIS A 4 30.32 2.84 -7.59
CA HIS A 4 30.06 4.22 -7.19
C HIS A 4 29.00 4.36 -6.09
N TRP A 5 28.35 3.27 -5.67
CA TRP A 5 27.40 3.29 -4.56
C TRP A 5 28.12 3.21 -3.22
N GLU A 6 27.73 4.07 -2.30
CA GLU A 6 28.27 4.07 -0.94
C GLU A 6 27.42 3.19 -0.03
N THR A 7 28.05 2.36 0.81
CA THR A 7 27.34 1.64 1.88
C THR A 7 27.33 2.48 3.16
N VAL A 8 26.15 2.90 3.59
CA VAL A 8 25.99 3.77 4.77
C VAL A 8 25.02 3.20 5.77
N ARG A 9 25.22 3.57 7.04
CA ARG A 9 24.27 3.28 8.12
C ARG A 9 23.08 4.24 8.06
N LEU A 10 21.87 3.74 8.30
CA LEU A 10 20.63 4.54 8.26
C LEU A 10 20.65 5.74 9.21
N LYS A 11 21.37 5.67 10.34
CA LYS A 11 21.53 6.81 11.27
C LYS A 11 22.19 8.05 10.67
N TYR A 12 22.92 7.91 9.56
CA TYR A 12 23.50 9.05 8.82
C TYR A 12 22.52 9.67 7.81
N LEU A 13 21.37 9.02 7.57
CA LEU A 13 20.33 9.46 6.65
C LEU A 13 19.07 9.93 7.37
N PHE A 14 18.76 9.31 8.51
CA PHE A 14 17.53 9.51 9.26
C PHE A 14 17.87 9.88 10.70
N LYS A 15 17.49 11.08 11.13
CA LYS A 15 17.68 11.57 12.49
C LYS A 15 16.33 11.58 13.21
N GLU A 16 16.21 10.83 14.31
CA GLU A 16 14.94 10.81 15.04
C GLU A 16 14.65 12.16 15.70
N ILE A 17 13.39 12.57 15.61
CA ILE A 17 12.80 13.73 16.28
C ILE A 17 11.70 13.23 17.22
N ASN A 18 11.60 13.85 18.39
CA ASN A 18 10.60 13.51 19.40
C ASN A 18 10.06 14.80 20.02
N GLU A 19 9.29 15.51 19.22
CA GLU A 19 8.51 16.66 19.65
C GLU A 19 7.06 16.21 19.91
N ARG A 20 6.43 16.75 20.95
CA ARG A 20 5.12 16.30 21.40
C ARG A 20 4.20 17.49 21.64
N THR A 21 2.95 17.34 21.20
CA THR A 21 1.92 18.36 21.39
C THR A 21 1.53 18.49 22.86
N LYS A 22 1.11 19.69 23.24
CA LYS A 22 0.56 20.00 24.57
C LYS A 22 -0.94 20.28 24.54
N THR A 23 -1.53 20.44 23.36
CA THR A 23 -2.95 20.75 23.19
C THR A 23 -3.71 19.58 22.56
N GLY A 24 -3.08 18.83 21.65
CA GLY A 24 -3.74 17.75 20.91
C GLY A 24 -4.70 18.26 19.83
N GLU A 25 -4.63 19.54 19.46
CA GLU A 25 -5.53 20.19 18.50
C GLU A 25 -5.16 19.90 17.04
N GLU A 26 -3.93 19.46 16.77
CA GLU A 26 -3.49 19.16 15.43
C GLU A 26 -4.10 17.86 14.90
N THR A 27 -4.28 17.75 13.58
CA THR A 27 -4.91 16.58 12.95
C THR A 27 -4.19 15.29 13.29
N LEU A 28 -4.90 14.31 13.86
CA LEU A 28 -4.38 12.95 14.05
C LEU A 28 -4.23 12.24 12.69
N LEU A 29 -3.05 11.66 12.47
CA LEU A 29 -2.73 10.88 11.28
C LEU A 29 -2.64 9.38 11.60
N SER A 30 -3.27 8.57 10.75
CA SER A 30 -3.16 7.12 10.72
C SER A 30 -2.15 6.68 9.67
N LEU A 31 -1.18 5.86 10.10
CA LEU A 31 -0.22 5.24 9.18
C LEU A 31 -0.77 3.92 8.62
N ARG A 32 -1.00 3.88 7.31
CA ARG A 32 -1.54 2.73 6.55
C ARG A 32 -0.50 2.20 5.56
N MET A 33 -0.57 0.90 5.25
CA MET A 33 0.41 0.21 4.40
C MET A 33 0.46 0.76 2.96
N GLU A 34 -0.72 0.95 2.36
CA GLU A 34 -0.84 1.40 0.97
C GLU A 34 -1.00 2.92 0.87
N LEU A 35 -1.69 3.54 1.82
CA LEU A 35 -2.00 4.99 1.76
C LEU A 35 -0.94 5.87 2.44
N GLY A 36 -0.02 5.30 3.20
CA GLY A 36 0.92 6.09 4.02
C GLY A 36 0.21 6.81 5.16
N LEU A 37 0.56 8.08 5.41
CA LEU A 37 -0.07 8.90 6.45
C LEU A 37 -1.31 9.60 5.91
N VAL A 38 -2.46 9.27 6.47
CA VAL A 38 -3.76 9.87 6.14
C VAL A 38 -4.44 10.38 7.40
N PRO A 39 -5.29 11.42 7.33
CA PRO A 39 -6.13 11.81 8.46
C PRO A 39 -6.87 10.61 9.06
N HIS A 40 -6.94 10.54 10.39
CA HIS A 40 -7.58 9.42 11.07
C HIS A 40 -9.04 9.26 10.68
N ASP A 41 -9.75 10.39 10.59
CA ASP A 41 -11.18 10.43 10.31
C ASP A 41 -11.53 9.96 8.88
N ASP A 42 -10.57 9.99 7.95
CA ASP A 42 -10.77 9.46 6.58
C ASP A 42 -10.79 7.93 6.54
N VAL A 43 -10.34 7.25 7.61
CA VAL A 43 -10.12 5.80 7.65
C VAL A 43 -10.63 5.14 8.94
N SER A 44 -11.35 5.87 9.77
CA SER A 44 -11.84 5.42 11.07
C SER A 44 -12.98 6.30 11.53
N ASP A 45 -14.12 5.71 11.88
CA ASP A 45 -15.28 6.42 12.44
C ASP A 45 -15.11 6.72 13.94
N LYS A 46 -13.98 6.31 14.54
CA LYS A 46 -13.72 6.51 15.97
C LYS A 46 -13.33 7.95 16.24
N ALA A 47 -14.24 8.71 16.83
CA ALA A 47 -13.92 10.03 17.38
C ALA A 47 -12.88 9.91 18.51
N ILE A 48 -11.86 10.76 18.47
CA ILE A 48 -10.79 10.86 19.47
C ILE A 48 -10.72 12.32 19.91
N SER A 49 -10.81 12.56 21.23
CA SER A 49 -10.79 13.92 21.77
C SER A 49 -9.35 14.46 21.84
N ASN A 50 -9.20 15.78 21.75
CA ASN A 50 -7.89 16.44 21.78
C ASN A 50 -7.13 16.14 23.08
N GLU A 51 -7.82 16.03 24.21
CA GLU A 51 -7.21 15.72 25.51
C GLU A 51 -6.54 14.35 25.50
N SER A 52 -7.09 13.40 24.75
CA SER A 52 -6.50 12.05 24.58
C SER A 52 -5.30 12.02 23.63
N LEU A 53 -5.08 13.12 22.89
CA LEU A 53 -3.97 13.32 21.97
C LEU A 53 -2.82 14.11 22.58
N VAL A 54 -2.97 14.60 23.82
CA VAL A 54 -1.85 15.20 24.55
C VAL A 54 -0.68 14.22 24.62
N ASP A 55 0.53 14.76 24.43
CA ASP A 55 1.79 14.02 24.33
C ASP A 55 1.94 13.07 23.11
N TYR A 56 1.00 13.09 22.15
CA TYR A 56 1.25 12.54 20.82
C TYR A 56 2.38 13.29 20.12
N LYS A 57 3.06 12.60 19.21
CA LYS A 57 4.23 13.17 18.53
C LYS A 57 3.79 14.04 17.36
N ILE A 58 4.42 15.20 17.24
CA ILE A 58 4.20 16.13 16.12
C ILE A 58 5.07 15.67 14.93
N VAL A 59 4.42 15.46 13.79
CA VAL A 59 5.08 15.22 12.50
C VAL A 59 4.85 16.41 11.57
N ARG A 60 5.89 16.79 10.82
CA ARG A 60 5.88 17.88 9.85
C ARG A 60 6.02 17.39 8.42
N PRO A 61 5.64 18.20 7.41
CA PRO A 61 5.86 17.87 6.01
C PRO A 61 7.31 17.48 5.72
N GLY A 62 7.50 16.39 4.96
CA GLY A 62 8.82 15.86 4.60
C GLY A 62 9.46 14.93 5.63
N GLN A 63 8.92 14.84 6.85
CA GLN A 63 9.42 13.88 7.85
C GLN A 63 8.88 12.47 7.59
N MET A 64 9.72 11.46 7.83
CA MET A 64 9.33 10.05 7.73
C MET A 64 8.86 9.53 9.09
N VAL A 65 7.79 8.74 9.08
CA VAL A 65 7.25 8.04 10.24
C VAL A 65 7.41 6.54 10.06
N MET A 66 7.95 5.87 11.07
CA MET A 66 8.07 4.41 11.15
C MET A 66 7.16 3.87 12.23
N ASN A 67 6.31 2.89 11.87
CA ASN A 67 5.67 2.07 12.88
C ASN A 67 6.69 1.06 13.43
N ARG A 68 7.16 1.27 14.67
CA ARG A 68 8.21 0.43 15.28
C ARG A 68 7.82 -1.05 15.34
N MET A 69 6.53 -1.36 15.51
CA MET A 69 6.02 -2.73 15.64
C MET A 69 5.81 -3.42 14.28
N ARG A 70 5.69 -2.64 13.20
CA ARG A 70 5.40 -3.14 11.86
C ARG A 70 6.45 -2.74 10.82
N ALA A 71 7.62 -2.26 11.25
CA ALA A 71 8.73 -1.92 10.38
C ALA A 71 9.19 -3.13 9.55
N ALA A 72 9.16 -4.34 10.14
CA ALA A 72 9.55 -5.59 9.45
C ALA A 72 8.68 -5.96 8.23
N ILE A 73 7.51 -5.35 8.07
CA ILE A 73 6.65 -5.49 6.89
C ILE A 73 6.57 -4.18 6.09
N GLY A 74 7.47 -3.23 6.33
CA GLY A 74 7.59 -2.01 5.55
C GLY A 74 6.57 -0.90 5.87
N ILE A 75 5.97 -0.88 7.07
CA ILE A 75 5.05 0.20 7.46
C ILE A 75 5.85 1.48 7.81
N PHE A 76 6.06 2.28 6.78
CA PHE A 76 6.66 3.62 6.81
C PHE A 76 5.79 4.58 6.00
N GLY A 77 5.85 5.87 6.32
CA GLY A 77 5.17 6.92 5.55
C GLY A 77 5.90 8.24 5.66
N VAL A 78 5.72 9.13 4.70
CA VAL A 78 6.27 10.49 4.74
C VAL A 78 5.11 11.45 4.84
N SER A 79 5.16 12.40 5.77
CA SER A 79 4.04 13.31 5.97
C SER A 79 4.03 14.38 4.88
N SER A 80 2.85 14.67 4.34
CA SER A 80 2.60 15.81 3.45
C SER A 80 2.07 17.04 4.19
N ARG A 81 1.78 16.91 5.50
CA ARG A 81 1.17 17.95 6.33
C ARG A 81 1.70 17.93 7.77
N LEU A 82 1.42 18.99 8.51
CA LEU A 82 1.54 18.98 9.96
C LEU A 82 0.45 18.07 10.55
N GLY A 83 0.78 17.27 11.56
CA GLY A 83 -0.20 16.46 12.28
C GLY A 83 0.39 15.71 13.46
N LEU A 84 -0.42 14.86 14.08
CA LEU A 84 -0.07 14.02 15.21
C LEU A 84 0.05 12.57 14.79
N VAL A 85 1.01 11.86 15.36
CA VAL A 85 1.13 10.41 15.24
C VAL A 85 1.31 9.78 16.61
N SER A 86 0.96 8.50 16.72
CA SER A 86 1.07 7.73 17.97
C SER A 86 2.46 7.88 18.62
N PRO A 87 2.53 8.00 19.96
CA PRO A 87 3.78 8.00 20.71
C PRO A 87 4.71 6.81 20.42
N ASP A 88 4.14 5.67 20.01
CA ASP A 88 4.88 4.44 19.70
C ASP A 88 5.61 4.48 18.34
N TYR A 89 5.33 5.47 17.49
CA TYR A 89 6.01 5.61 16.20
C TYR A 89 7.34 6.35 16.37
N ALA A 90 8.28 6.15 15.45
CA ALA A 90 9.48 6.98 15.34
C ALA A 90 9.30 7.99 14.20
N ILE A 91 9.73 9.23 14.39
CA ILE A 91 9.69 10.30 13.38
C ILE A 91 11.11 10.67 13.03
N PHE A 92 11.42 10.85 11.75
CA PHE A 92 12.75 11.12 11.26
C PHE A 92 12.79 12.35 10.36
N ASP A 93 13.74 13.24 10.65
CA ASP A 93 14.27 14.15 9.64
C ASP A 93 15.13 13.36 8.65
N ILE A 94 14.91 13.64 7.37
CA ILE A 94 15.58 12.98 6.25
C ILE A 94 16.69 13.90 5.74
N LYS A 95 17.90 13.37 5.59
CA LYS A 95 19.04 14.13 5.05
C LYS A 95 18.95 14.25 3.53
N GLU A 96 19.54 15.31 2.97
CA GLU A 96 19.49 15.68 1.55
C GLU A 96 19.91 14.55 0.59
N ARG A 97 20.85 13.70 1.01
CA ARG A 97 21.32 12.54 0.23
C ARG A 97 20.30 11.39 0.13
N ALA A 98 19.15 11.48 0.78
CA ALA A 98 18.13 10.43 0.82
C ALA A 98 16.80 10.94 0.24
N ASN A 99 16.42 10.39 -0.93
CA ASN A 99 15.10 10.64 -1.48
C ASN A 99 14.04 9.85 -0.68
N PRO A 100 13.01 10.50 -0.11
CA PRO A 100 12.05 9.81 0.75
C PRO A 100 11.29 8.67 0.03
N SER A 101 10.87 8.89 -1.22
CA SER A 101 10.12 7.91 -2.01
C SER A 101 10.97 6.69 -2.36
N PHE A 102 12.26 6.89 -2.66
CA PHE A 102 13.21 5.80 -2.88
C PHE A 102 13.31 4.91 -1.64
N PHE A 103 13.49 5.52 -0.46
CA PHE A 103 13.61 4.78 0.78
C PHE A 103 12.32 4.10 1.22
N LEU A 104 11.15 4.70 0.97
CA LEU A 104 9.86 4.03 1.21
C LEU A 104 9.74 2.73 0.39
N ARG A 105 10.16 2.72 -0.87
CA ARG A 105 10.18 1.49 -1.70
C ARG A 105 11.24 0.50 -1.22
N LEU A 106 12.45 0.99 -0.93
CA LEU A 106 13.55 0.17 -0.44
C LEU A 106 13.19 -0.56 0.86
N PHE A 107 12.52 0.12 1.79
CA PHE A 107 12.12 -0.44 3.09
C PHE A 107 10.97 -1.45 2.99
N LYS A 108 10.23 -1.48 1.88
CA LYS A 108 9.23 -2.52 1.59
C LYS A 108 9.86 -3.80 1.01
N LEU A 109 11.14 -3.79 0.62
CA LEU A 109 11.79 -4.99 0.09
C LEU A 109 11.93 -6.08 1.16
N PRO A 110 11.69 -7.37 0.83
CA PRO A 110 11.79 -8.48 1.80
C PRO A 110 13.16 -8.59 2.49
N LEU A 111 14.23 -8.22 1.77
CA LEU A 111 15.59 -8.21 2.32
C LEU A 111 15.72 -7.21 3.48
N LEU A 112 15.18 -6.00 3.32
CA LEU A 112 15.16 -5.00 4.38
C LEU A 112 14.19 -5.38 5.49
N GLY A 113 13.02 -5.92 5.15
CA GLY A 113 12.07 -6.47 6.13
C GLY A 113 12.71 -7.53 7.04
N THR A 114 13.58 -8.37 6.49
CA THR A 114 14.38 -9.34 7.26
C THR A 114 15.36 -8.64 8.19
N GLN A 115 16.10 -7.64 7.72
CA GLN A 115 17.02 -6.87 8.57
C GLN A 115 16.28 -6.14 9.71
N PHE A 116 15.13 -5.53 9.41
CA PHE A 116 14.27 -4.90 10.41
C PHE A 116 13.76 -5.89 11.45
N ARG A 117 13.39 -7.10 11.04
CA ARG A 117 12.99 -8.17 11.96
C ARG A 117 14.14 -8.59 12.88
N LEU A 118 15.35 -8.75 12.32
CA LEU A 118 16.54 -9.13 13.08
C LEU A 118 16.96 -8.04 14.08
N GLY A 119 16.81 -6.76 13.72
CA GLY A 119 17.07 -5.63 14.61
C GLY A 119 15.94 -5.34 15.61
N SER A 120 14.79 -6.01 15.48
CA SER A 120 13.66 -5.79 16.40
C SER A 120 13.92 -6.50 17.73
N LYS A 121 13.52 -5.85 18.84
CA LYS A 121 13.64 -6.36 20.21
C LYS A 121 12.28 -6.30 20.91
N GLY A 122 12.03 -7.21 21.84
CA GLY A 122 10.80 -7.25 22.62
C GLY A 122 10.68 -8.53 23.46
N LEU A 123 9.70 -8.57 24.37
CA LEU A 123 9.32 -9.79 25.09
C LEU A 123 8.22 -10.53 24.31
N GLY A 124 8.38 -11.84 24.19
CA GLY A 124 7.43 -12.79 23.58
C GLY A 124 7.93 -13.41 22.27
N THR A 125 7.75 -14.73 22.13
CA THR A 125 8.07 -15.50 20.93
C THR A 125 6.81 -15.71 20.08
N GLY A 126 6.90 -15.58 18.76
CA GLY A 126 5.76 -15.85 17.85
C GLY A 126 4.78 -14.68 17.72
N SER A 127 3.50 -14.99 17.48
CA SER A 127 2.42 -14.02 17.17
C SER A 127 2.00 -13.11 18.34
N SER A 128 2.49 -13.38 19.55
CA SER A 128 2.14 -12.67 20.80
C SER A 128 3.25 -11.75 21.31
N GLY A 129 4.42 -11.72 20.66
CA GLY A 129 5.53 -10.85 21.04
C GLY A 129 5.37 -9.43 20.50
N PHE A 130 5.55 -8.42 21.36
CA PHE A 130 5.60 -7.01 20.95
C PHE A 130 6.99 -6.65 20.45
N MET A 131 7.39 -7.21 19.30
CA MET A 131 8.67 -6.90 18.66
C MET A 131 8.65 -5.47 18.14
N ARG A 132 9.65 -4.67 18.53
CA ARG A 132 9.80 -3.28 18.13
C ARG A 132 11.18 -3.06 17.54
N LEU A 133 11.24 -2.41 16.38
CA LEU A 133 12.48 -1.88 15.84
C LEU A 133 12.74 -0.51 16.47
N TYR A 134 13.68 -0.45 17.41
CA TYR A 134 14.10 0.79 18.03
C TYR A 134 15.01 1.58 17.09
N THR A 135 15.02 2.91 17.25
CA THR A 135 15.80 3.83 16.42
C THR A 135 17.28 3.51 16.33
N GLN A 136 17.89 3.06 17.42
CA GLN A 136 19.30 2.67 17.41
C GLN A 136 19.53 1.47 16.49
N ASP A 137 18.69 0.44 16.61
CA ASP A 137 18.77 -0.78 15.80
C ASP A 137 18.45 -0.50 14.32
N PHE A 138 17.42 0.32 14.05
CA PHE A 138 17.15 0.82 12.69
C PHE A 138 18.37 1.57 12.14
N GLY A 139 18.92 2.49 12.94
CA GLY A 139 20.04 3.35 12.54
C GLY A 139 21.33 2.60 12.26
N ASP A 140 21.55 1.42 12.83
CA ASP A 140 22.76 0.62 12.63
C ASP A 140 22.71 -0.27 11.38
N ILE A 141 21.53 -0.44 10.76
CA ILE A 141 21.37 -1.15 9.48
C ILE A 141 22.14 -0.42 8.38
N LYS A 142 22.91 -1.18 7.61
CA LYS A 142 23.68 -0.69 6.46
C LYS A 142 22.91 -0.91 5.17
N VAL A 143 22.89 0.11 4.32
CA VAL A 143 22.26 0.08 2.99
C VAL A 143 23.21 0.66 1.96
N ALA A 144 23.17 0.13 0.74
CA ALA A 144 23.85 0.73 -0.39
C ALA A 144 22.98 1.88 -0.93
N VAL A 145 23.56 3.05 -1.08
CA VAL A 145 22.83 4.28 -1.43
C VAL A 145 23.41 4.85 -2.71
N PRO A 146 22.66 4.85 -3.82
CA PRO A 146 23.05 5.54 -5.04
C PRO A 146 23.13 7.05 -4.82
N PRO A 147 23.84 7.80 -5.69
CA PRO A 147 23.69 9.25 -5.80
C PRO A 147 22.22 9.66 -5.98
N LEU A 148 21.86 10.86 -5.54
CA LEU A 148 20.46 11.32 -5.54
C LEU A 148 19.83 11.33 -6.94
N GLY A 149 20.60 11.68 -7.98
CA GLY A 149 20.13 11.63 -9.38
C GLY A 149 19.73 10.21 -9.80
N GLU A 150 20.56 9.21 -9.47
CA GLU A 150 20.27 7.82 -9.78
C GLU A 150 19.11 7.26 -8.93
N GLN A 151 18.93 7.72 -7.69
CA GLN A 151 17.71 7.40 -6.91
C GLN A 151 16.43 7.84 -7.65
N LEU A 152 16.46 9.03 -8.27
CA LEU A 152 15.34 9.56 -9.06
C LEU A 152 15.15 8.78 -10.37
N GLU A 153 16.23 8.45 -11.07
CA GLU A 153 16.18 7.64 -12.30
C GLU A 153 15.58 6.24 -12.03
N ILE A 154 15.99 5.59 -10.94
CA ILE A 154 15.43 4.30 -10.51
C ILE A 154 13.93 4.43 -10.25
N LEU A 155 13.51 5.49 -9.55
CA LEU A 155 12.08 5.73 -9.29
C LEU A 155 11.29 5.92 -10.59
N GLN A 156 11.78 6.76 -11.50
CA GLN A 156 11.14 6.99 -12.79
C GLN A 156 11.03 5.71 -13.62
N PHE A 157 12.09 4.90 -13.63
CA PHE A 157 12.07 3.60 -14.32
C PHE A 157 11.01 2.66 -13.73
N ILE A 158 10.93 2.56 -12.40
CA ILE A 158 9.93 1.74 -11.71
C ILE A 158 8.53 2.25 -12.04
N ASP A 159 8.28 3.55 -11.91
CA ASP A 159 6.95 4.15 -12.14
C ASP A 159 6.48 3.97 -13.57
N SER A 160 7.34 4.26 -14.56
CA SER A 160 7.02 4.05 -15.98
C SER A 160 6.76 2.58 -16.33
N THR A 161 7.46 1.65 -15.67
CA THR A 161 7.27 0.21 -15.90
C THR A 161 5.99 -0.28 -15.24
N SER A 162 5.72 0.17 -14.01
CA SER A 162 4.47 -0.12 -13.30
C SER A 162 3.25 0.39 -14.06
N GLU A 163 3.28 1.62 -14.57
CA GLU A 163 2.19 2.18 -15.37
C GLU A 163 1.88 1.34 -16.62
N ARG A 164 2.93 0.86 -17.31
CA ARG A 164 2.75 -0.04 -18.47
C ARG A 164 2.09 -1.36 -18.09
N ILE A 165 2.45 -1.92 -16.93
CA ILE A 165 1.84 -3.16 -16.43
C ILE A 165 0.38 -2.91 -16.04
N ASP A 166 0.09 -1.83 -15.32
CA ASP A 166 -1.26 -1.49 -14.89
C ASP A 166 -2.21 -1.25 -16.08
N ASN A 167 -1.71 -0.59 -17.13
CA ASN A 167 -2.44 -0.42 -18.39
C ASN A 167 -2.73 -1.76 -19.08
N ALA A 168 -1.76 -2.68 -19.09
CA ALA A 168 -1.97 -4.03 -19.64
C ALA A 168 -3.00 -4.83 -18.82
N CYS A 169 -2.91 -4.78 -17.49
CA CYS A 169 -3.89 -5.41 -16.59
C CYS A 169 -5.31 -4.87 -16.84
N THR A 170 -5.46 -3.55 -16.92
CA THR A 170 -6.74 -2.88 -17.21
C THR A 170 -7.32 -3.36 -18.54
N LEU A 171 -6.49 -3.46 -19.58
CA LEU A 171 -6.92 -3.95 -20.89
C LEU A 171 -7.38 -5.41 -20.83
N PHE A 172 -6.68 -6.27 -20.10
CA PHE A 172 -7.08 -7.66 -19.93
C PHE A 172 -8.40 -7.79 -19.16
N GLU A 173 -8.63 -6.99 -18.12
CA GLU A 173 -9.89 -6.97 -17.39
C GLU A 173 -11.07 -6.54 -18.27
N GLN A 174 -10.85 -5.54 -19.13
CA GLN A 174 -11.85 -5.11 -20.12
C GLN A 174 -12.15 -6.22 -21.14
N GLN A 175 -11.12 -6.90 -21.64
CA GLN A 175 -11.30 -8.03 -22.56
C GLN A 175 -12.10 -9.17 -21.91
N ILE A 176 -11.79 -9.52 -20.67
CA ILE A 176 -12.53 -10.53 -19.89
C ILE A 176 -14.00 -10.12 -19.77
N THR A 177 -14.27 -8.85 -19.47
CA THR A 177 -15.63 -8.31 -19.35
C THR A 177 -16.39 -8.43 -20.67
N ARG A 178 -15.79 -7.98 -21.78
CA ARG A 178 -16.42 -8.06 -23.11
C ARG A 178 -16.67 -9.50 -23.56
N LEU A 179 -15.76 -10.43 -23.28
CA LEU A 179 -15.96 -11.84 -23.59
C LEU A 179 -17.13 -12.45 -22.81
N LYS A 180 -17.31 -12.04 -21.54
CA LYS A 180 -18.47 -12.45 -20.73
C LYS A 180 -19.78 -11.90 -21.30
N GLU A 181 -19.81 -10.62 -21.68
CA GLU A 181 -20.97 -9.99 -22.32
C GLU A 181 -21.30 -10.67 -23.65
N TYR A 182 -20.31 -10.86 -24.52
CA TYR A 182 -20.48 -11.53 -25.80
C TYR A 182 -21.03 -12.95 -25.64
N LYS A 183 -20.50 -13.72 -24.67
CA LYS A 183 -21.02 -15.06 -24.36
C LYS A 183 -22.50 -15.00 -23.94
N ALA A 184 -22.88 -14.05 -23.08
CA ALA A 184 -24.26 -13.90 -22.63
C ALA A 184 -25.19 -13.53 -23.79
N THR A 185 -24.77 -12.59 -24.66
CA THR A 185 -25.52 -12.22 -25.87
C THR A 185 -25.66 -13.39 -26.83
N LEU A 186 -24.60 -14.18 -27.03
CA LEU A 186 -24.61 -15.36 -27.90
C LEU A 186 -25.59 -16.41 -27.40
N ILE A 187 -25.59 -16.71 -26.09
CA ILE A 187 -26.54 -17.64 -25.46
C ILE A 187 -27.96 -17.12 -25.61
N ASN A 188 -28.22 -15.85 -25.30
CA ASN A 188 -29.55 -15.25 -25.44
C ASN A 188 -30.05 -15.35 -26.88
N SER A 189 -29.19 -15.01 -27.84
CA SER A 189 -29.54 -15.03 -29.27
C SER A 189 -29.77 -16.46 -29.78
N ALA A 190 -29.07 -17.46 -29.24
CA ALA A 190 -29.32 -18.87 -29.53
C ALA A 190 -30.67 -19.35 -28.95
N VAL A 191 -30.97 -19.04 -27.68
CA VAL A 191 -32.21 -19.48 -27.02
C VAL A 191 -33.45 -18.74 -27.52
N THR A 192 -33.30 -17.49 -27.98
CA THR A 192 -34.39 -16.72 -28.62
C THR A 192 -34.55 -17.00 -30.12
N GLY A 193 -33.80 -17.97 -30.66
CA GLY A 193 -33.89 -18.36 -32.08
C GLY A 193 -33.35 -17.32 -33.07
N LYS A 194 -32.70 -16.25 -32.59
CA LYS A 194 -32.05 -15.23 -33.44
C LYS A 194 -30.79 -15.78 -34.14
N ILE A 195 -30.27 -16.92 -33.69
CA ILE A 195 -29.15 -17.62 -34.32
C ILE A 195 -29.53 -19.11 -34.42
N LYS A 196 -29.35 -19.70 -35.62
CA LYS A 196 -29.60 -21.14 -35.83
C LYS A 196 -28.55 -21.98 -35.10
N VAL A 197 -29.03 -22.86 -34.22
CA VAL A 197 -28.21 -23.86 -33.53
C VAL A 197 -28.32 -25.19 -34.28
N PRO A 198 -27.21 -25.73 -34.83
CA PRO A 198 -27.25 -27.00 -35.56
C PRO A 198 -27.73 -28.15 -34.67
N GLY A 199 -28.70 -28.94 -35.15
CA GLY A 199 -29.23 -30.11 -34.43
C GLY A 199 -30.44 -29.83 -33.52
N VAL A 200 -30.90 -28.59 -33.40
CA VAL A 200 -32.18 -28.27 -32.74
C VAL A 200 -33.31 -28.45 -33.77
N VAL A 201 -34.15 -29.45 -33.57
CA VAL A 201 -35.42 -29.60 -34.30
C VAL A 201 -36.36 -28.54 -33.75
N GLU A 202 -36.83 -27.61 -34.59
CA GLU A 202 -37.83 -26.63 -34.15
C GLU A 202 -39.07 -27.40 -33.66
N PRO A 203 -39.63 -27.05 -32.47
CA PRO A 203 -40.88 -27.65 -32.05
C PRO A 203 -41.93 -27.30 -33.11
N ASP A 204 -42.46 -28.34 -33.74
CA ASP A 204 -43.54 -28.25 -34.72
C ASP A 204 -44.61 -27.32 -34.12
N SER A 205 -44.97 -26.27 -34.85
CA SER A 205 -45.99 -25.31 -34.43
C SER A 205 -47.30 -26.07 -34.32
N GLY A 206 -47.55 -26.62 -33.13
CA GLY A 206 -48.55 -27.64 -32.88
C GLY A 206 -49.90 -27.23 -33.43
N GLU A 207 -50.45 -28.10 -34.27
CA GLU A 207 -51.85 -28.10 -34.65
C GLU A 207 -52.72 -27.87 -33.41
N CYS A 208 -53.53 -26.82 -33.48
CA CYS A 208 -54.58 -26.56 -32.51
C CYS A 208 -55.58 -27.73 -32.59
N LEU A 209 -55.49 -28.67 -31.64
CA LEU A 209 -56.47 -29.75 -31.54
C LEU A 209 -57.84 -29.14 -31.22
N PRO A 210 -58.91 -29.50 -31.96
CA PRO A 210 -60.23 -28.93 -31.74
C PRO A 210 -60.79 -29.38 -30.39
N PRO A 211 -61.70 -28.60 -29.78
CA PRO A 211 -62.27 -28.94 -28.49
C PRO A 211 -63.12 -30.21 -28.61
N LEU A 212 -62.88 -31.17 -27.71
CA LEU A 212 -63.70 -32.37 -27.57
C LEU A 212 -65.10 -31.97 -27.11
N ALA A 213 -66.09 -32.21 -27.96
CA ALA A 213 -67.50 -32.23 -27.58
C ALA A 213 -67.83 -33.61 -27.00
N GLY A 214 -68.37 -33.64 -25.79
CA GLY A 214 -68.83 -34.86 -25.11
C GLY A 214 -69.11 -34.61 -23.64
#